data_AF-A0A6C0AF94-F1
#
_entry.id   AF-A0A6C0AF94-F1
#
_cell.length_a   1.000
_cell.length_b   1.000
_cell.length_c   1.000
_cell.angle_alpha   90.00
_cell.angle_beta   90.00
_cell.angle_gamma   90.00
#
_symmetry.space_group_name_H-M   'P 1'
#
loop_
_entity.id
_entity.type
_entity.pdbx_description
1 polymer ?
#
loop_
_entity_poly.entity_id
_entity_poly.type
_entity_poly.pdbx_seq_one_letter_code
_entity_poly.pdbx_strand_id
1 'polypeptide(L)'
;MDFIFRFLGINRKDEKQKIPHKEQEKSYYIQKIVPEKSKLVIYALRLENNKWYIGKTRNMKRRLSEHNISENPWISKNKIIDHIIIEEDCNSDFLEDLYVKEYINKYGIENVRGGAYSTEILTKNQIEFLEKEIVHANDRCFTCGSKNHFSDKCPKKHNKPNAKVCIKCKVNTVIKNEYHYCIVCYKKNNKAYPNWNSIKKKSNQNI
;
A
#
# COMPACT_ATOMS: atom_id res chain seq x y z
N MET A 1 14.79 -4.63 -25.78
CA MET A 1 15.03 -4.36 -27.22
C MET A 1 13.91 -4.97 -28.10
N ASP A 2 12.65 -4.98 -27.64
CA ASP A 2 11.57 -5.70 -28.37
C ASP A 2 10.25 -4.92 -28.53
N PHE A 3 10.25 -3.59 -28.38
CA PHE A 3 9.02 -2.79 -28.53
C PHE A 3 9.09 -1.68 -29.60
N ILE A 4 10.19 -1.53 -30.33
CA ILE A 4 10.38 -0.42 -31.29
C ILE A 4 10.21 -0.85 -32.76
N PHE A 5 10.04 -2.14 -33.08
CA PHE A 5 10.04 -2.60 -34.47
C PHE A 5 8.67 -2.75 -35.15
N ARG A 6 7.58 -2.31 -34.53
CA ARG A 6 6.23 -2.51 -35.09
C ARG A 6 5.69 -1.35 -35.95
N PHE A 7 6.46 -0.28 -36.17
CA PHE A 7 5.96 0.92 -36.86
C PHE A 7 6.56 1.24 -38.24
N LEU A 8 7.48 0.43 -38.80
CA LEU A 8 8.15 0.79 -40.06
C LEU A 8 7.96 -0.14 -41.25
N GLY A 9 7.16 -1.21 -41.18
CA GLY A 9 6.76 -1.94 -42.40
C GLY A 9 7.92 -2.41 -43.29
N ILE A 10 9.02 -2.90 -42.71
CA ILE A 10 10.17 -3.42 -43.46
C ILE A 10 10.10 -4.96 -43.43
N ASN A 11 9.94 -5.56 -44.62
CA ASN A 11 9.98 -7.00 -44.83
C ASN A 11 11.39 -7.57 -44.59
N ARG A 12 11.45 -8.73 -43.95
CA ARG A 12 12.65 -9.57 -43.88
C ARG A 12 13.03 -10.04 -45.29
N LYS A 13 14.21 -9.65 -45.76
CA LYS A 13 15.14 -10.47 -46.57
C LYS A 13 16.45 -9.71 -46.76
N ASP A 14 17.53 -10.37 -46.35
CA ASP A 14 18.88 -10.27 -46.90
C ASP A 14 19.49 -8.88 -47.04
N GLU A 15 20.08 -8.36 -45.96
CA GLU A 15 21.34 -7.60 -46.07
C GLU A 15 22.03 -7.52 -44.71
N LYS A 16 23.17 -8.22 -44.59
CA LYS A 16 24.15 -7.96 -43.53
C LYS A 16 24.78 -6.60 -43.82
N GLN A 17 24.10 -5.51 -43.46
CA GLN A 17 24.71 -4.18 -43.50
C GLN A 17 25.80 -4.12 -42.44
N LYS A 18 27.05 -4.15 -42.93
CA LYS A 18 28.27 -3.91 -42.15
C LYS A 18 28.17 -2.53 -41.52
N ILE A 19 27.99 -2.49 -40.21
CA ILE A 19 28.13 -1.27 -39.41
C ILE A 19 29.60 -0.80 -39.56
N PRO A 20 29.87 0.46 -39.90
CA PRO A 20 31.23 0.97 -40.12
C PRO A 20 32.14 0.74 -38.90
N HIS A 21 33.38 0.27 -39.14
CA HIS A 21 34.37 -0.07 -38.10
C HIS A 21 34.58 1.06 -37.07
N LYS A 22 34.49 2.33 -37.50
CA LYS A 22 34.61 3.51 -36.63
C LYS A 22 33.43 3.67 -35.65
N GLU A 23 32.22 3.25 -36.01
CA GLU A 23 31.07 3.27 -35.10
C GLU A 23 31.12 2.12 -34.10
N GLN A 24 31.64 0.96 -34.50
CA GLN A 24 31.90 -0.17 -33.61
C GLN A 24 33.00 0.17 -32.58
N GLU A 25 34.08 0.81 -33.00
CA GLU A 25 35.14 1.29 -32.11
C GLU A 25 34.65 2.39 -31.17
N LYS A 26 33.81 3.32 -31.64
CA LYS A 26 33.22 4.38 -30.81
C LYS A 26 32.21 3.82 -29.80
N SER A 27 31.41 2.82 -30.20
CA SER A 27 30.53 2.05 -29.30
C SER A 27 31.31 1.31 -28.21
N TYR A 28 32.43 0.66 -28.58
CA TYR A 28 33.31 -0.04 -27.65
C TYR A 28 33.98 0.93 -26.67
N TYR A 29 34.47 2.08 -27.17
CA TYR A 29 35.07 3.11 -26.33
C TYR A 29 34.06 3.78 -25.39
N ILE A 30 32.83 4.03 -25.85
CA ILE A 30 31.76 4.55 -24.99
C ILE A 30 31.44 3.55 -23.87
N GLN A 31 31.30 2.26 -24.17
CA GLN A 31 31.09 1.21 -23.15
C GLN A 31 32.23 1.15 -22.11
N LYS A 32 33.47 1.42 -22.52
CA LYS A 32 34.65 1.41 -21.64
C LYS A 32 34.84 2.68 -20.80
N ILE A 33 34.24 3.81 -21.21
CA ILE A 33 34.37 5.12 -20.55
C ILE A 33 33.15 5.46 -19.68
N VAL A 34 31.99 4.80 -19.87
CA VAL A 34 30.91 4.93 -18.88
C VAL A 34 31.37 4.20 -17.61
N PRO A 35 31.63 4.88 -16.49
CA PRO A 35 31.89 4.18 -15.23
C PRO A 35 30.72 3.23 -15.01
N GLU A 36 31.01 1.95 -14.83
CA GLU A 36 30.02 0.90 -14.61
C GLU A 36 29.03 1.43 -13.57
N LYS A 37 27.83 1.80 -14.04
CA LYS A 37 26.88 2.58 -13.25
C LYS A 37 26.60 1.76 -12.01
N SER A 38 27.12 2.20 -10.87
CA SER A 38 27.10 1.41 -9.63
C SER A 38 25.69 0.89 -9.41
N LYS A 39 25.57 -0.43 -9.44
CA LYS A 39 24.28 -1.07 -9.59
C LYS A 39 23.45 -0.84 -8.32
N LEU A 40 22.15 -0.71 -8.48
CA LEU A 40 21.28 -0.38 -7.37
C LEU A 40 21.11 -1.64 -6.51
N VAL A 41 21.17 -1.47 -5.20
CA VAL A 41 21.05 -2.54 -4.20
C VAL A 41 19.93 -2.20 -3.24
N ILE A 42 19.07 -3.16 -2.95
CA ILE A 42 18.09 -3.07 -1.86
C ILE A 42 18.70 -3.74 -0.63
N TYR A 43 18.65 -3.05 0.52
CA TYR A 43 19.21 -3.55 1.77
C TYR A 43 18.18 -3.44 2.90
N ALA A 44 18.33 -4.32 3.89
CA ALA A 44 17.67 -4.25 5.19
C ALA A 44 18.70 -3.95 6.28
N LEU A 45 18.40 -3.01 7.17
CA LEU A 45 19.10 -2.83 8.42
C LEU A 45 18.31 -3.51 9.52
N ARG A 46 18.96 -4.40 10.26
CA ARG A 46 18.45 -4.90 11.52
C ARG A 46 18.86 -3.93 12.61
N LEU A 47 17.89 -3.41 13.34
CA LEU A 47 18.09 -2.44 14.39
C LEU A 47 17.80 -3.07 15.76
N GLU A 48 18.19 -2.39 16.82
CA GLU A 48 17.74 -2.67 18.18
C GLU A 48 16.20 -2.67 18.29
N ASN A 49 15.68 -3.22 19.39
CA ASN A 49 14.24 -3.27 19.69
C ASN A 49 13.39 -3.99 18.61
N ASN A 50 14.00 -4.95 17.91
CA ASN A 50 13.39 -5.73 16.82
C ASN A 50 12.84 -4.85 15.68
N LYS A 51 13.48 -3.71 15.43
CA LYS A 51 13.11 -2.79 14.34
C LYS A 51 13.92 -3.08 13.08
N TRP A 52 13.33 -2.74 11.94
CA TRP A 52 13.92 -2.89 10.62
C TRP A 52 13.84 -1.60 9.82
N TYR A 53 14.86 -1.35 9.00
CA TYR A 53 14.84 -0.29 8.00
C TYR A 53 15.20 -0.84 6.63
N ILE A 54 14.34 -0.64 5.63
CA ILE A 54 14.61 -1.03 4.24
C ILE A 54 15.02 0.20 3.45
N GLY A 55 16.07 0.07 2.64
CA GLY A 55 16.50 1.16 1.77
C GLY A 55 17.10 0.69 0.46
N LYS A 56 17.22 1.62 -0.48
CA LYS A 56 17.98 1.42 -1.72
C LYS A 56 19.22 2.31 -1.79
N THR A 57 20.33 1.77 -2.27
CA THR A 57 21.57 2.53 -2.46
C THR A 57 22.37 2.00 -3.63
N ARG A 58 23.25 2.84 -4.19
CA ARG A 58 24.29 2.41 -5.13
C ARG A 58 25.67 2.28 -4.46
N ASN A 59 25.76 2.65 -3.18
CA ASN A 59 26.99 2.60 -2.40
C ASN A 59 26.63 2.29 -0.94
N MET A 60 26.85 1.03 -0.54
CA MET A 60 26.47 0.54 0.79
C MET A 60 27.30 1.19 1.90
N LYS A 61 28.62 1.29 1.71
CA LYS A 61 29.54 1.88 2.71
C LYS A 61 29.17 3.32 3.04
N ARG A 62 28.95 4.15 1.99
CA ARG A 62 28.50 5.54 2.15
C ARG A 62 27.15 5.63 2.86
N ARG A 63 26.20 4.77 2.49
CA ARG A 63 24.86 4.77 3.09
C ARG A 63 24.88 4.37 4.57
N LEU A 64 25.69 3.39 4.95
CA LEU A 64 25.87 3.02 6.36
C LEU A 64 26.49 4.17 7.16
N SER A 65 27.49 4.88 6.62
CA SER A 65 28.04 6.06 7.29
C SER A 65 27.03 7.20 7.42
N GLU A 66 26.18 7.41 6.41
CA GLU A 66 25.09 8.39 6.47
C GLU A 66 24.13 8.06 7.61
N HIS A 67 23.69 6.81 7.72
CA HIS A 67 22.76 6.39 8.77
C HIS A 67 23.32 6.53 10.18
N ASN A 68 24.60 6.24 10.37
CA ASN A 68 25.28 6.39 11.67
C ASN A 68 25.32 7.84 12.16
N ILE A 69 25.26 8.81 11.24
CA ILE A 69 25.30 10.25 11.55
C ILE A 69 23.92 10.88 11.34
N SER A 70 22.95 10.14 10.79
CA SER A 70 21.65 10.72 10.42
C SER A 70 20.78 11.00 11.63
N GLU A 71 20.00 12.07 11.52
CA GLU A 71 18.94 12.39 12.46
C GLU A 71 17.62 11.65 12.15
N ASN A 72 17.60 10.63 11.28
CA ASN A 72 16.39 9.85 11.04
C ASN A 72 15.93 9.24 12.38
N PRO A 73 14.78 9.67 12.94
CA PRO A 73 14.41 9.28 14.29
C PRO A 73 14.24 7.77 14.45
N TRP A 74 13.93 7.05 13.37
CA TRP A 74 13.78 5.60 13.39
C TRP A 74 15.10 4.89 13.66
N ILE A 75 16.18 5.35 13.02
CA ILE A 75 17.51 4.73 13.11
C ILE A 75 18.29 5.30 14.29
N SER A 76 18.14 6.59 14.60
CA SER A 76 18.81 7.20 15.74
C SER A 76 18.30 6.65 17.07
N LYS A 77 17.01 6.31 17.19
CA LYS A 77 16.42 5.67 18.37
C LYS A 77 16.70 4.17 18.48
N ASN A 78 17.02 3.50 17.37
CA ASN A 78 17.26 2.06 17.32
C ASN A 78 18.56 1.80 16.55
N LYS A 79 19.67 1.58 17.28
CA LYS A 79 20.99 1.49 16.65
C LYS A 79 21.06 0.30 15.69
N ILE A 80 21.88 0.44 14.66
CA ILE A 80 22.12 -0.63 13.68
C ILE A 80 22.89 -1.76 14.36
N ILE A 81 22.32 -2.96 14.31
CA ILE A 81 22.98 -4.21 14.73
C ILE A 81 23.73 -4.82 13.54
N ASP A 82 23.06 -4.88 12.39
CA ASP A 82 23.62 -5.48 11.18
C ASP A 82 22.88 -5.00 9.92
N HIS A 83 23.40 -5.34 8.74
CA HIS A 83 22.78 -5.11 7.45
C HIS A 83 22.77 -6.37 6.58
N ILE A 84 21.73 -6.50 5.76
CA ILE A 84 21.55 -7.59 4.80
C ILE A 84 21.29 -6.98 3.43
N ILE A 85 21.97 -7.47 2.41
CA ILE A 85 21.61 -7.19 1.02
C ILE A 85 20.45 -8.11 0.65
N ILE A 86 19.32 -7.53 0.27
CA ILE A 86 18.11 -8.26 -0.11
C ILE A 86 18.12 -8.58 -1.61
N GLU A 87 18.49 -7.60 -2.42
CA GLU A 87 18.50 -7.70 -3.88
C GLU A 87 19.65 -6.88 -4.45
N GLU A 88 20.39 -7.46 -5.39
CA GLU A 88 21.49 -6.82 -6.11
C GLU A 88 21.05 -6.46 -7.53
N ASP A 89 21.79 -5.57 -8.18
CA ASP A 89 21.64 -5.31 -9.61
C ASP A 89 20.23 -4.89 -10.05
N CYS A 90 19.51 -4.22 -9.16
CA CYS A 90 18.11 -3.93 -9.39
C CYS A 90 17.89 -2.77 -10.39
N ASN A 91 16.90 -2.96 -11.26
CA ASN A 91 16.55 -2.02 -12.33
C ASN A 91 15.18 -1.35 -12.13
N SER A 92 14.45 -1.72 -11.07
CA SER A 92 13.12 -1.19 -10.77
C SER A 92 13.14 -0.30 -9.54
N ASP A 93 12.61 0.91 -9.67
CA ASP A 93 12.50 1.87 -8.57
C ASP A 93 11.48 1.48 -7.51
N PHE A 94 10.57 0.56 -7.82
CA PHE A 94 9.48 0.10 -6.94
C PHE A 94 9.89 -1.01 -5.96
N LEU A 95 11.06 -1.62 -6.15
CA LEU A 95 11.48 -2.77 -5.34
C LEU A 95 11.66 -2.42 -3.86
N GLU A 96 12.15 -1.21 -3.56
CA GLU A 96 12.30 -0.75 -2.18
C GLU A 96 10.98 -0.80 -1.42
N ASP A 97 9.92 -0.19 -1.96
CA ASP A 97 8.59 -0.18 -1.33
C ASP A 97 7.95 -1.58 -1.31
N LEU A 98 8.24 -2.44 -2.29
CA LEU A 98 7.83 -3.84 -2.28
C LEU A 98 8.42 -4.56 -1.06
N TYR A 99 9.74 -4.46 -0.85
CA TYR A 99 10.39 -5.11 0.27
C TYR A 99 10.01 -4.50 1.63
N VAL A 100 9.73 -3.20 1.69
CA VAL A 100 9.14 -2.59 2.89
C VAL A 100 7.84 -3.31 3.25
N LYS A 101 6.94 -3.53 2.28
CA LYS A 101 5.66 -4.21 2.51
C LYS A 101 5.84 -5.68 2.88
N GLU A 102 6.77 -6.40 2.26
CA GLU A 102 7.10 -7.78 2.64
C GLU A 102 7.59 -7.88 4.08
N TYR A 103 8.50 -6.97 4.49
CA TYR A 103 9.01 -6.93 5.86
C TYR A 103 7.92 -6.51 6.84
N ILE A 104 7.04 -5.56 6.49
CA ILE A 104 5.88 -5.21 7.33
C ILE A 104 4.98 -6.44 7.53
N ASN A 105 4.71 -7.21 6.47
CA ASN A 105 3.90 -8.43 6.57
C ASN A 105 4.55 -9.45 7.52
N LYS A 106 5.88 -9.54 7.51
CA LYS A 106 6.65 -10.51 8.32
C LYS A 106 6.85 -10.09 9.76
N TYR A 107 7.13 -8.80 10.01
CA TYR A 107 7.59 -8.31 11.30
C TYR A 107 6.62 -7.34 11.98
N GLY A 108 5.54 -6.92 11.32
CA GLY A 108 4.57 -5.96 11.86
C GLY A 108 4.82 -4.52 11.41
N ILE A 109 3.72 -3.78 11.20
CA ILE A 109 3.74 -2.39 10.71
C ILE A 109 4.40 -1.42 11.70
N GLU A 110 4.40 -1.76 12.97
CA GLU A 110 5.05 -1.04 14.05
C GLU A 110 6.56 -1.26 14.10
N ASN A 111 7.11 -2.21 13.32
CA ASN A 111 8.50 -2.64 13.41
C ASN A 111 9.34 -2.36 12.16
N VAL A 112 8.77 -1.80 11.10
CA VAL A 112 9.48 -1.63 9.82
C VAL A 112 9.27 -0.23 9.23
N ARG A 113 10.35 0.40 8.76
CA ARG A 113 10.32 1.65 7.98
C ARG A 113 11.22 1.54 6.74
N GLY A 114 11.05 2.46 5.80
CA GLY A 114 11.85 2.50 4.57
C GLY A 114 11.07 3.08 3.40
N GLY A 115 11.74 3.40 2.29
CA GLY A 115 11.09 3.93 1.09
C GLY A 115 10.07 5.05 1.37
N ALA A 116 8.86 4.91 0.83
CA ALA A 116 7.73 5.83 1.04
C ALA A 116 7.17 5.85 2.48
N TYR A 117 7.60 4.91 3.33
CA TYR A 117 7.17 4.73 4.71
C TYR A 117 8.37 4.89 5.66
N SER A 118 9.24 5.86 5.40
CA SER A 118 10.48 6.12 6.16
C SER A 118 10.28 7.03 7.38
N THR A 119 9.11 7.65 7.54
CA THR A 119 8.80 8.51 8.69
C THR A 119 8.62 7.68 9.97
N GLU A 120 9.07 8.20 11.11
CA GLU A 120 8.98 7.48 12.40
C GLU A 120 7.54 7.04 12.71
N ILE A 121 6.62 7.99 12.61
CA ILE A 121 5.19 7.76 12.80
C ILE A 121 4.54 7.77 11.42
N LEU A 122 3.88 6.67 11.07
CA LEU A 122 3.05 6.60 9.87
C LEU A 122 1.72 7.29 10.14
N THR A 123 1.21 7.97 9.13
CA THR A 123 -0.13 8.55 9.21
C THR A 123 -1.19 7.45 9.28
N LYS A 124 -2.36 7.78 9.84
CA LYS A 124 -3.50 6.87 9.87
C LYS A 124 -3.86 6.32 8.48
N ASN A 125 -3.82 7.17 7.45
CA ASN A 125 -4.13 6.76 6.08
C ASN A 125 -3.09 5.77 5.52
N GLN A 126 -1.80 5.98 5.81
CA GLN A 126 -0.75 5.03 5.42
C GLN A 126 -0.94 3.67 6.10
N ILE A 127 -1.26 3.67 7.41
CA ILE A 127 -1.54 2.46 8.17
C ILE A 127 -2.74 1.72 7.57
N GLU A 128 -3.87 2.40 7.38
CA GLU A 128 -5.08 1.80 6.80
C GLU A 128 -4.85 1.24 5.39
N PHE A 129 -4.01 1.90 4.58
CA PHE A 129 -3.69 1.42 3.24
C PHE A 129 -2.80 0.18 3.28
N LEU A 130 -1.72 0.21 4.06
CA LEU A 130 -0.81 -0.92 4.25
C LEU A 130 -1.55 -2.13 4.81
N GLU A 131 -2.38 -1.96 5.83
CA GLU A 131 -3.17 -3.05 6.41
C GLU A 131 -4.09 -3.68 5.37
N LYS A 132 -4.73 -2.88 4.50
CA LYS A 132 -5.53 -3.41 3.39
C LYS A 132 -4.67 -4.18 2.38
N GLU A 133 -3.53 -3.64 1.97
CA GLU A 133 -2.62 -4.34 1.06
C GLU A 133 -2.15 -5.67 1.64
N ILE A 134 -1.81 -5.71 2.94
CA ILE A 134 -1.38 -6.92 3.62
C ILE A 134 -2.53 -7.92 3.75
N VAL A 135 -3.73 -7.47 4.08
CA VAL A 135 -4.93 -8.33 4.11
C VAL A 135 -5.18 -8.94 2.73
N HIS A 136 -5.09 -8.13 1.68
CA HIS A 136 -5.21 -8.58 0.30
C HIS A 136 -4.15 -9.63 -0.07
N ALA A 137 -2.87 -9.32 0.18
CA ALA A 137 -1.74 -10.19 -0.16
C ALA A 137 -1.75 -11.53 0.58
N ASN A 138 -2.49 -11.63 1.69
CA ASN A 138 -2.64 -12.85 2.48
C ASN A 138 -3.99 -13.55 2.27
N ASP A 139 -4.76 -13.18 1.24
CA ASP A 139 -6.10 -13.71 0.93
C ASP A 139 -7.06 -13.68 2.15
N ARG A 140 -6.94 -12.63 2.97
CA ARG A 140 -7.77 -12.45 4.17
C ARG A 140 -9.00 -11.60 3.86
N CYS A 141 -10.07 -11.86 4.59
CA CYS A 141 -11.26 -11.03 4.59
C CYS A 141 -10.95 -9.59 5.03
N PHE A 142 -11.23 -8.60 4.20
CA PHE A 142 -11.12 -7.17 4.55
C PHE A 142 -12.04 -6.71 5.69
N THR A 143 -13.07 -7.49 6.03
CA THR A 143 -14.01 -7.15 7.10
C THR A 143 -13.59 -7.73 8.45
N CYS A 144 -13.06 -8.96 8.48
CA CYS A 144 -12.78 -9.64 9.75
C CYS A 144 -11.38 -10.27 9.87
N GLY A 145 -10.56 -10.20 8.83
CA GLY A 145 -9.22 -10.78 8.80
C GLY A 145 -9.16 -12.30 8.69
N SER A 146 -10.29 -13.01 8.56
CA SER A 146 -10.31 -14.47 8.40
C SER A 146 -9.74 -14.90 7.04
N LYS A 147 -9.01 -16.02 7.01
CA LYS A 147 -8.58 -16.69 5.76
C LYS A 147 -9.64 -17.60 5.15
N ASN A 148 -10.74 -17.86 5.87
CA ASN A 148 -11.72 -18.88 5.46
C ASN A 148 -12.71 -18.36 4.40
N HIS A 149 -12.82 -17.04 4.22
CA HIS A 149 -13.75 -16.42 3.29
C HIS A 149 -13.26 -15.04 2.84
N PHE A 150 -13.76 -14.58 1.69
CA PHE A 150 -13.61 -13.19 1.25
C PHE A 150 -14.72 -12.30 1.81
N SER A 151 -14.54 -10.97 1.74
CA SER A 151 -15.44 -9.97 2.34
C SER A 151 -16.89 -10.02 1.84
N ASP A 152 -17.13 -10.57 0.66
CA ASP A 152 -18.47 -10.81 0.12
C ASP A 152 -19.25 -11.81 1.00
N LYS A 153 -18.58 -12.85 1.51
CA LYS A 153 -19.12 -13.95 2.31
C LYS A 153 -18.84 -13.81 3.82
N CYS A 154 -18.46 -12.62 4.29
CA CYS A 154 -18.10 -12.44 5.69
C CYS A 154 -19.32 -12.50 6.63
N PRO A 155 -19.34 -13.39 7.63
CA PRO A 155 -20.45 -13.49 8.59
C PRO A 155 -20.51 -12.28 9.53
N LYS A 156 -19.39 -11.57 9.71
CA LYS A 156 -19.33 -10.30 10.45
C LYS A 156 -19.65 -9.09 9.58
N LYS A 157 -20.06 -9.30 8.33
CA LYS A 157 -20.60 -8.23 7.48
C LYS A 157 -21.96 -7.84 8.06
N HIS A 158 -21.93 -7.05 9.13
CA HIS A 158 -23.12 -6.48 9.71
C HIS A 158 -23.86 -5.76 8.58
N ASN A 159 -25.08 -6.20 8.28
CA ASN A 159 -26.09 -5.35 7.66
C ASN A 159 -26.06 -4.04 8.45
N LYS A 160 -25.46 -2.98 7.92
CA LYS A 160 -25.64 -1.65 8.51
C LYS A 160 -27.15 -1.48 8.64
N PRO A 161 -27.73 -1.32 9.85
CA PRO A 161 -29.05 -0.73 9.88
C PRO A 161 -28.85 0.63 9.20
N ASN A 162 -29.68 0.95 8.22
CA ASN A 162 -29.74 2.31 7.66
C ASN A 162 -30.29 3.26 8.74
N ALA A 163 -29.62 3.36 9.88
CA ALA A 163 -30.00 4.22 10.98
C ALA A 163 -29.36 5.59 10.74
N LYS A 164 -30.06 6.43 9.98
CA LYS A 164 -29.74 7.85 9.89
C LYS A 164 -30.02 8.47 11.26
N VAL A 165 -29.20 9.38 11.76
CA VAL A 165 -29.52 10.13 12.99
C VAL A 165 -30.52 11.22 12.61
N CYS A 166 -31.53 11.46 13.45
CA CYS A 166 -32.48 12.54 13.23
C CYS A 166 -31.77 13.89 13.21
N ILE A 167 -31.89 14.67 12.14
CA ILE A 167 -31.22 15.98 12.05
C ILE A 167 -31.71 16.95 13.14
N LYS A 168 -32.98 16.85 13.58
CA LYS A 168 -33.62 17.80 14.53
C LYS A 168 -33.37 17.52 16.01
N CYS A 169 -33.61 16.29 16.47
CA CYS A 169 -33.44 15.95 17.89
C CYS A 169 -32.27 15.00 18.16
N LYS A 170 -31.48 14.68 17.13
CA LYS A 170 -30.25 13.88 17.21
C LYS A 170 -30.40 12.46 17.78
N VAL A 171 -31.64 11.95 17.92
CA VAL A 171 -31.89 10.54 18.25
C VAL A 171 -31.69 9.66 17.01
N ASN A 172 -31.22 8.42 17.21
CA ASN A 172 -31.10 7.44 16.14
C ASN A 172 -32.47 7.15 15.51
N THR A 173 -32.57 7.21 14.17
CA THR A 173 -33.80 6.86 13.44
C THR A 173 -33.59 5.69 12.51
N VAL A 174 -34.49 4.72 12.58
CA VAL A 174 -34.53 3.54 11.68
C VAL A 174 -35.24 3.83 10.35
N ILE A 175 -35.66 5.09 10.11
CA ILE A 175 -36.43 5.48 8.92
C ILE A 175 -35.50 5.98 7.81
N LYS A 176 -35.61 5.34 6.64
CA LYS A 176 -35.00 5.78 5.37
C LYS A 176 -35.91 6.81 4.70
N ASN A 177 -35.85 8.07 5.12
CA ASN A 177 -36.40 9.20 4.34
C ASN A 177 -35.26 10.12 3.88
N GLU A 178 -35.47 10.83 2.77
CA GLU A 178 -34.51 11.80 2.23
C GLU A 178 -34.17 12.92 3.22
N TYR A 179 -35.09 13.19 4.16
CA TYR A 179 -35.00 14.25 5.16
C TYR A 179 -34.27 13.89 6.47
N HIS A 180 -33.88 12.63 6.68
CA HIS A 180 -33.18 12.14 7.89
C HIS A 180 -33.83 12.60 9.22
N TYR A 181 -35.16 12.50 9.40
CA TYR A 181 -35.84 12.80 10.68
C TYR A 181 -36.27 11.52 11.44
N CYS A 182 -36.24 11.55 12.78
CA CYS A 182 -36.87 10.50 13.60
C CYS A 182 -38.39 10.59 13.55
N ILE A 183 -39.05 9.50 13.95
CA ILE A 183 -40.50 9.43 13.89
C ILE A 183 -41.22 10.52 14.68
N VAL A 184 -40.64 10.98 15.79
CA VAL A 184 -41.23 12.05 16.62
C VAL A 184 -41.14 13.39 15.89
N CYS A 185 -40.01 13.71 15.28
CA CYS A 185 -39.84 14.93 14.49
C CYS A 185 -40.63 14.89 13.18
N TYR A 186 -40.73 13.71 12.57
CA TYR A 186 -41.52 13.45 11.36
C TYR A 186 -43.02 13.72 11.59
N LYS A 187 -43.60 13.17 12.66
CA LYS A 187 -45.04 13.36 13.00
C LYS A 187 -45.41 14.80 13.35
N LYS A 188 -44.47 15.60 13.85
CA LYS A 188 -44.70 17.02 14.14
C LYS A 188 -44.70 17.90 12.88
N ASN A 189 -44.17 17.41 11.76
CA ASN A 189 -43.91 18.21 10.55
C ASN A 189 -44.97 18.16 9.44
N ASN A 190 -46.08 17.39 9.57
CA ASN A 190 -47.43 17.80 9.12
C ASN A 190 -48.50 16.68 9.19
N LYS A 191 -49.18 16.64 10.35
CA LYS A 191 -50.61 16.38 10.65
C LYS A 191 -51.47 15.27 10.01
N ALA A 192 -51.05 14.44 9.06
CA ALA A 192 -51.89 13.33 8.54
C ALA A 192 -51.05 12.14 8.02
N TYR A 193 -51.60 10.92 8.05
CA TYR A 193 -51.07 9.65 7.47
C TYR A 193 -50.17 8.75 8.39
N PRO A 194 -50.06 7.42 8.12
CA PRO A 194 -50.86 6.30 8.66
C PRO A 194 -50.28 5.64 9.93
N ASN A 195 -51.09 4.82 10.62
CA ASN A 195 -50.93 4.35 12.01
C ASN A 195 -49.64 3.53 12.30
N TRP A 196 -48.92 3.95 13.34
CA TRP A 196 -47.64 3.42 13.84
C TRP A 196 -47.70 2.00 14.43
N ASN A 197 -48.86 1.53 14.88
CA ASN A 197 -48.98 0.25 15.59
C ASN A 197 -48.81 -1.00 14.71
N SER A 198 -48.94 -0.87 13.38
CA SER A 198 -48.75 -1.97 12.43
C SER A 198 -47.28 -2.33 12.19
N ILE A 199 -46.33 -1.43 12.53
CA ILE A 199 -44.90 -1.60 12.23
C ILE A 199 -44.14 -2.30 13.38
N LYS A 200 -44.52 -2.06 14.65
CA LYS A 200 -43.77 -2.53 15.83
C LYS A 200 -43.82 -4.05 16.10
N LYS A 201 -44.91 -4.74 15.75
CA LYS A 201 -45.06 -6.17 16.09
C LYS A 201 -44.09 -7.10 15.35
N LYS A 202 -43.45 -6.65 14.28
CA LYS A 202 -42.56 -7.52 13.47
C LYS A 202 -41.09 -7.51 13.91
N SER A 203 -40.65 -6.63 14.82
CA SER A 203 -39.21 -6.42 15.07
C SER A 203 -38.65 -6.93 16.41
N ASN A 204 -39.47 -7.29 17.41
CA ASN A 204 -38.97 -7.61 18.77
C ASN A 204 -39.14 -9.08 19.19
N GLN A 205 -39.51 -9.98 18.28
CA GLN A 205 -39.67 -11.41 18.59
C GLN A 205 -38.56 -12.31 18.02
N ASN A 206 -37.59 -11.74 17.31
CA ASN A 206 -36.46 -12.49 16.74
C ASN A 206 -35.21 -11.61 16.94
N ILE A 207 -34.22 -12.08 17.71
CA ILE A 207 -33.10 -12.91 17.22
C ILE A 207 -32.19 -12.07 16.33
#